data_AF-A0A8T0UZR8-F1
#
_entry.id   AF-A0A8T0UZR8-F1
#
_cell.length_a   1.000
_cell.length_b   1.000
_cell.length_c   1.000
_cell.angle_alpha   90.00
_cell.angle_beta   90.00
_cell.angle_gamma   90.00
#
_symmetry.space_group_name_H-M   'P 1'
#
loop_
_entity.id
_entity.type
_entity.pdbx_description
1 polymer ?
#
loop_
_entity_poly.entity_id
_entity_poly.type
_entity_poly.pdbx_seq_one_letter_code
_entity_poly.pdbx_strand_id
1 'polypeptide(L)'
;MNPISLWKCMTSACPNRKPPDSIGQNGTGFKAAISCLGAGAIVFTRHVHNSTPTQSIGLRSLSGEETDKKCIVIPMVNYKYDPVTAEIRRCERNPGQFCINMSMLQKLSPYNSEEELLQNFNDIGPHGTKIIVFNLSHDAKGDLDLDLDFNTDTKDIRISASTKHAENNAVWDQNHVVYQYRTSLRASVTHTIISAVTFSKEIHFCKSSVYMFLNCRFLQAYVSILYMGLPVHFRIILRGEEVKRCNLVTELKHSQHIRYRCSATEREDEVVLGFLDDAPDFDTDRFCFYYKQRLILPFVPAYGFSGRSRSIVGVLQPNHLKPARNKQDFQWSSELAELQKFLMEMGAEF
;
A
#
# COMPACT_ATOMS: atom_id res chain seq x y z
N MET A 1 -6.55 -1.21 19.69
CA MET A 1 -5.58 -2.14 20.34
C MET A 1 -5.49 -1.89 21.84
N ASN A 2 -5.53 -2.95 22.67
CA ASN A 2 -5.21 -2.85 24.09
C ASN A 2 -3.69 -2.62 24.32
N PRO A 3 -3.24 -2.22 25.52
CA PRO A 3 -1.83 -1.93 25.80
C PRO A 3 -0.85 -3.03 25.37
N ILE A 4 -1.19 -4.30 25.63
CA ILE A 4 -0.34 -5.46 25.32
C ILE A 4 -0.25 -5.66 23.80
N SER A 5 -1.36 -5.51 23.09
CA SER A 5 -1.42 -5.66 21.63
C SER A 5 -0.64 -4.55 20.94
N LEU A 6 -0.71 -3.32 21.45
CA LEU A 6 0.13 -2.21 20.98
C LEU A 6 1.61 -2.54 21.20
N TRP A 7 1.99 -3.00 22.39
CA TRP A 7 3.38 -3.36 22.67
C TRP A 7 3.90 -4.45 21.72
N LYS A 8 3.11 -5.50 21.47
CA LYS A 8 3.45 -6.54 20.48
C LYS A 8 3.57 -5.98 19.05
N CYS A 9 2.70 -5.03 18.67
CA CYS A 9 2.76 -4.39 17.36
C CYS A 9 4.03 -3.57 17.17
N MET A 10 4.42 -2.82 18.21
CA MET A 10 5.56 -1.91 18.17
C MET A 10 6.90 -2.63 18.28
N THR A 11 6.94 -3.78 18.96
CA THR A 11 8.16 -4.58 19.17
C THR A 11 8.35 -5.66 18.11
N SER A 12 9.51 -6.33 18.13
CA SER A 12 9.78 -7.52 17.29
C SER A 12 9.00 -8.76 17.72
N ALA A 13 8.20 -8.70 18.80
CA ALA A 13 7.44 -9.84 19.29
C ALA A 13 6.46 -10.38 18.24
N CYS A 14 6.41 -11.72 18.11
CA CYS A 14 5.51 -12.38 17.19
C CYS A 14 4.05 -12.01 17.48
N PRO A 15 3.24 -11.69 16.45
CA PRO A 15 1.81 -11.56 16.65
C PRO A 15 1.23 -12.89 17.12
N ASN A 16 0.14 -12.83 17.89
CA ASN A 16 -0.69 -14.01 18.15
C ASN A 16 -1.11 -14.65 16.81
N ARG A 17 -1.41 -15.96 16.79
CA ARG A 17 -2.02 -16.64 15.62
C ARG A 17 -3.20 -15.80 15.13
N LYS A 18 -3.12 -15.34 13.89
CA LYS A 18 -4.19 -14.55 13.27
C LYS A 18 -5.15 -15.47 12.53
N PRO A 19 -6.39 -15.02 12.28
CA PRO A 19 -7.33 -15.77 11.45
C PRO A 19 -6.69 -16.13 10.10
N PRO A 20 -6.94 -17.34 9.58
CA PRO A 20 -6.35 -17.80 8.33
C PRO A 20 -6.67 -16.83 7.18
N ASP A 21 -7.85 -16.22 7.18
CA ASP A 21 -8.29 -15.31 6.10
C ASP A 21 -7.72 -13.90 6.20
N SER A 22 -6.97 -13.60 7.26
CA SER A 22 -6.35 -12.27 7.38
C SER A 22 -5.18 -12.10 6.40
N ILE A 23 -5.08 -10.90 5.80
CA ILE A 23 -3.97 -10.52 4.91
C ILE A 23 -2.64 -10.51 5.68
N GLY A 24 -2.66 -10.15 6.96
CA GLY A 24 -1.48 -9.78 7.74
C GLY A 24 -0.82 -10.92 8.53
N GLN A 25 -0.30 -11.96 7.87
CA GLN A 25 0.22 -13.16 8.56
C GLN A 25 1.58 -12.98 9.27
N ASN A 26 2.50 -12.22 8.69
CA ASN A 26 3.93 -12.27 9.10
C ASN A 26 4.31 -11.34 10.26
N GLY A 27 3.41 -10.46 10.74
CA GLY A 27 3.70 -9.56 11.88
C GLY A 27 4.75 -8.47 11.65
N THR A 28 5.24 -8.30 10.42
CA THR A 28 6.31 -7.36 10.07
C THR A 28 5.84 -6.14 9.28
N GLY A 29 4.63 -6.19 8.71
CA GLY A 29 4.14 -5.18 7.76
C GLY A 29 4.21 -3.74 8.29
N PHE A 30 3.73 -3.50 9.52
CA PHE A 30 3.77 -2.18 10.15
C PHE A 30 5.22 -1.66 10.31
N LYS A 31 6.11 -2.49 10.85
CA LYS A 31 7.53 -2.13 11.08
C LYS A 31 8.27 -1.85 9.77
N ALA A 32 8.02 -2.68 8.75
CA ALA A 32 8.60 -2.49 7.43
C ALA A 32 8.07 -1.22 6.74
N ALA A 33 6.76 -0.94 6.85
CA ALA A 33 6.15 0.24 6.28
C ALA A 33 6.70 1.53 6.91
N ILE A 34 6.82 1.59 8.23
CA ILE A 34 7.44 2.75 8.90
C ILE A 34 8.86 2.94 8.41
N SER A 35 9.69 1.89 8.45
CA SER A 35 11.08 1.97 8.01
C SER A 35 11.26 2.38 6.54
N CYS A 36 10.23 2.20 5.71
CA CYS A 36 10.23 2.63 4.31
C CYS A 36 9.80 4.09 4.16
N LEU A 37 8.75 4.50 4.90
CA LEU A 37 8.13 5.81 4.76
C LEU A 37 8.86 6.90 5.55
N GLY A 38 9.45 6.60 6.71
CA GLY A 38 10.10 7.60 7.54
C GLY A 38 10.84 7.05 8.77
N ALA A 39 11.55 7.92 9.47
CA ALA A 39 12.40 7.55 10.59
C ALA A 39 11.63 7.32 11.91
N GLY A 40 10.37 7.78 12.00
CA GLY A 40 9.57 7.68 13.22
C GLY A 40 8.07 7.54 12.96
N ALA A 41 7.39 6.82 13.85
CA ALA A 41 5.93 6.76 13.87
C ALA A 41 5.37 6.68 15.28
N ILE A 42 4.33 7.46 15.54
CA ILE A 42 3.56 7.47 16.78
C ILE A 42 2.16 6.89 16.53
N VAL A 43 1.71 6.05 17.45
CA VAL A 43 0.45 5.31 17.37
C VAL A 43 -0.41 5.68 18.56
N PHE A 44 -1.60 6.19 18.28
CA PHE A 44 -2.66 6.46 19.24
C PHE A 44 -3.74 5.40 19.06
N THR A 45 -4.15 4.75 20.13
CA THR A 45 -5.18 3.70 20.06
C THR A 45 -6.14 3.76 21.23
N ARG A 46 -7.44 3.63 20.94
CA ARG A 46 -8.48 3.38 21.93
C ARG A 46 -9.04 1.98 21.74
N HIS A 47 -9.25 1.28 22.85
CA HIS A 47 -9.76 -0.08 22.84
C HIS A 47 -10.70 -0.31 24.01
N VAL A 48 -11.94 -0.67 23.68
CA VAL A 48 -12.95 -1.11 24.64
C VAL A 48 -13.04 -2.63 24.62
N HIS A 49 -12.87 -3.26 25.77
CA HIS A 49 -13.14 -4.68 25.97
C HIS A 49 -13.77 -4.90 27.33
N ASN A 50 -14.87 -5.66 27.37
CA ASN A 50 -15.68 -5.91 28.57
C ASN A 50 -15.96 -4.60 29.35
N SER A 51 -16.40 -3.57 28.64
CA SER A 51 -16.71 -2.24 29.19
C SER A 51 -15.54 -1.51 29.87
N THR A 52 -14.30 -1.97 29.68
CA THR A 52 -13.09 -1.26 30.14
C THR A 52 -12.42 -0.58 28.95
N PRO A 53 -12.53 0.76 28.84
CA PRO A 53 -11.88 1.55 27.80
C PRO A 53 -10.43 1.80 28.19
N THR A 54 -9.53 1.46 27.28
CA THR A 54 -8.10 1.74 27.42
C THR A 54 -7.66 2.63 26.30
N GLN A 55 -6.75 3.55 26.62
CA GLN A 55 -6.16 4.47 25.67
C GLN A 55 -4.64 4.39 25.80
N SER A 56 -3.95 4.17 24.68
CA SER A 56 -2.51 3.97 24.69
C SER A 56 -1.83 4.78 23.60
N ILE A 57 -0.65 5.30 23.94
CA ILE A 57 0.25 5.97 23.01
C ILE A 57 1.53 5.16 22.96
N GLY A 58 2.00 4.85 21.76
CA GLY A 58 3.30 4.22 21.55
C GLY A 58 4.03 4.91 20.43
N LEU A 59 5.32 5.16 20.62
CA LEU A 59 6.20 5.68 19.60
C LEU A 59 7.21 4.61 19.20
N ARG A 60 7.59 4.58 17.91
CA ARG A 60 8.75 3.84 17.42
C ARG A 60 9.60 4.82 16.63
N SER A 61 10.78 5.14 17.15
CA SER A 61 11.72 6.07 16.54
C SER A 61 13.16 5.57 16.73
N LEU A 62 14.08 6.06 15.92
CA LEU A 62 15.51 5.95 16.21
C LEU A 62 15.88 6.86 17.39
N SER A 63 16.80 6.41 18.24
CA SER A 63 17.44 7.26 19.24
C SER A 63 18.20 8.40 18.55
N GLY A 64 18.23 9.57 19.19
CA GLY A 64 18.87 10.76 18.65
C GLY A 64 20.36 10.57 18.33
N GLU A 65 20.93 11.55 17.63
CA GLU A 65 22.31 11.51 17.11
C GLU A 65 23.41 11.59 18.18
N GLU A 66 23.05 11.79 19.45
CA GLU A 66 24.01 11.94 20.56
C GLU A 66 24.74 10.64 20.93
N THR A 67 24.29 9.48 20.46
CA THR A 67 24.91 8.18 20.76
C THR A 67 25.53 7.57 19.51
N ASP A 68 26.78 7.12 19.59
CA ASP A 68 27.51 6.36 18.54
C ASP A 68 26.76 5.10 18.04
N LYS A 69 25.71 4.67 18.73
CA LYS A 69 24.84 3.55 18.36
C LYS A 69 23.38 3.98 18.21
N LYS A 70 22.92 4.14 16.97
CA LYS A 70 21.49 4.32 16.65
C LYS A 70 20.70 3.08 17.08
N CYS A 71 19.89 3.21 18.12
CA CYS A 71 19.02 2.15 18.63
C CYS A 71 17.55 2.49 18.38
N ILE A 72 16.70 1.48 18.20
CA ILE A 72 15.26 1.71 18.10
C ILE A 72 14.68 1.82 19.50
N VAL A 73 14.05 2.95 19.81
CA VAL A 73 13.36 3.20 21.07
C VAL A 73 11.85 3.10 20.90
N ILE A 74 11.19 2.56 21.93
CA ILE A 74 9.75 2.29 21.90
C ILE A 74 9.09 2.76 23.22
N PRO A 75 9.02 4.08 23.49
CA PRO A 75 8.34 4.56 24.68
C PRO A 75 6.84 4.39 24.52
N MET A 76 6.18 3.97 25.60
CA MET A 76 4.74 3.71 25.62
C MET A 76 4.10 4.19 26.91
N VAL A 77 2.97 4.87 26.80
CA VAL A 77 2.17 5.31 27.94
C VAL A 77 0.73 4.84 27.77
N ASN A 78 0.09 4.54 28.90
CA ASN A 78 -1.25 3.98 28.94
C ASN A 78 -2.13 4.77 29.91
N TYR A 79 -3.38 4.95 29.52
CA TYR A 79 -4.40 5.63 30.26
C TYR A 79 -5.64 4.74 30.37
N LYS A 80 -6.32 4.86 31.51
CA LYS A 80 -7.72 4.49 31.64
C LYS A 80 -8.54 5.68 31.14
N TYR A 81 -9.49 5.41 30.28
CA TYR A 81 -10.42 6.40 29.75
C TYR A 81 -11.81 6.01 30.22
N ASP A 82 -12.58 6.95 30.75
CA ASP A 82 -13.99 6.72 31.05
C ASP A 82 -14.86 7.49 30.03
N PRO A 83 -15.62 6.81 29.15
CA PRO A 83 -16.44 7.44 28.13
C PRO A 83 -17.64 8.19 28.71
N VAL A 84 -18.05 7.91 29.95
CA VAL A 84 -19.20 8.55 30.58
C VAL A 84 -18.80 9.90 31.17
N THR A 85 -17.68 9.96 31.87
CA THR A 85 -17.17 11.17 32.53
C THR A 85 -16.15 11.95 31.70
N ALA A 86 -15.69 11.37 30.58
CA ALA A 86 -14.54 11.82 29.79
C ALA A 86 -13.24 11.92 30.61
N GLU A 87 -13.18 11.28 31.78
CA GLU A 87 -12.02 11.34 32.66
C GLU A 87 -10.88 10.46 32.13
N ILE A 88 -9.67 11.02 32.13
CA ILE A 88 -8.45 10.33 31.71
C ILE A 88 -7.57 10.15 32.94
N ARG A 89 -7.29 8.90 33.29
CA ARG A 89 -6.39 8.56 34.41
C ARG A 89 -5.16 7.81 33.91
N ARG A 90 -3.97 8.27 34.32
CA ARG A 90 -2.71 7.57 34.02
C ARG A 90 -2.73 6.16 34.61
N CYS A 91 -2.18 5.18 33.90
CA CYS A 91 -2.04 3.84 34.45
C CYS A 91 -0.84 3.77 35.41
N GLU A 92 -1.10 3.78 36.71
CA GLU A 92 -0.09 3.87 37.78
C GLU A 92 0.71 2.59 38.06
N ARG A 93 0.65 1.55 37.21
CA ARG A 93 1.35 0.28 37.46
C ARG A 93 2.86 0.45 37.65
N ASN A 94 3.46 1.48 37.05
CA ASN A 94 4.86 1.86 37.27
C ASN A 94 5.03 3.37 36.97
N PRO A 95 4.87 4.26 37.97
CA PRO A 95 4.86 5.70 37.75
C PRO A 95 6.21 6.26 37.28
N GLY A 96 7.32 5.70 37.75
CA GLY A 96 8.66 6.09 37.27
C GLY A 96 8.85 5.82 35.78
N GLN A 97 8.45 4.63 35.31
CA GLN A 97 8.51 4.29 33.89
C GLN A 97 7.59 5.16 33.03
N PHE A 98 6.42 5.53 33.56
CA PHE A 98 5.50 6.44 32.87
C PHE A 98 6.17 7.79 32.61
N CYS A 99 6.77 8.42 33.63
CA CYS A 99 7.43 9.73 33.49
C CYS A 99 8.60 9.68 32.49
N ILE A 100 9.40 8.60 32.51
CA ILE A 100 10.50 8.40 31.57
C ILE A 100 9.96 8.27 30.14
N ASN A 101 8.94 7.42 29.93
CA ASN A 101 8.35 7.22 28.60
C ASN A 101 7.67 8.49 28.08
N MET A 102 7.00 9.25 28.95
CA MET A 102 6.40 10.53 28.61
C MET A 102 7.47 11.54 28.17
N SER A 103 8.56 11.64 28.92
CA SER A 103 9.69 12.51 28.58
C SER A 103 10.30 12.13 27.22
N MET A 104 10.41 10.84 26.91
CA MET A 104 10.87 10.37 25.60
C MET A 104 9.89 10.69 24.48
N LEU A 105 8.57 10.55 24.72
CA LEU A 105 7.54 10.90 23.74
C LEU A 105 7.61 12.40 23.40
N GLN A 106 7.71 13.26 24.41
CA GLN A 106 7.81 14.71 24.22
C GLN A 106 9.08 15.12 23.48
N LYS A 107 10.19 14.41 23.69
CA LYS A 107 11.47 14.71 23.02
C LYS A 107 11.56 14.19 21.59
N LEU A 108 10.95 13.05 21.29
CA LEU A 108 11.17 12.31 20.03
C LEU A 108 9.97 12.34 19.09
N SER A 109 8.78 12.70 19.58
CA SER A 109 7.58 12.84 18.74
C SER A 109 7.40 14.29 18.27
N PRO A 110 6.51 14.54 17.31
CA PRO A 110 6.14 15.90 16.90
C PRO A 110 5.39 16.74 17.96
N TYR A 111 5.13 16.18 19.14
CA TYR A 111 4.32 16.79 20.20
C TYR A 111 5.17 17.04 21.43
N ASN A 112 5.02 18.23 22.03
CA ASN A 112 5.88 18.69 23.13
C ASN A 112 5.21 18.60 24.51
N SER A 113 3.90 18.32 24.57
CA SER A 113 3.13 18.27 25.82
C SER A 113 2.22 17.04 25.90
N GLU A 114 1.81 16.67 27.11
CA GLU A 114 0.84 15.57 27.31
C GLU A 114 -0.54 15.96 26.77
N GLU A 115 -0.89 17.23 26.86
CA GLU A 115 -2.13 17.81 26.37
C GLU A 115 -2.26 17.66 24.85
N GLU A 116 -1.22 18.02 24.08
CA GLU A 116 -1.17 17.82 22.62
C GLU A 116 -1.28 16.34 22.24
N LEU A 117 -0.59 15.47 22.99
CA LEU A 117 -0.68 14.03 22.78
C LEU A 117 -2.10 13.50 23.04
N LEU A 118 -2.79 14.01 24.05
CA LEU A 118 -4.16 13.61 24.37
C LEU A 118 -5.19 14.17 23.38
N GLN A 119 -4.96 15.34 22.79
CA GLN A 119 -5.83 15.91 21.74
C GLN A 119 -5.95 15.01 20.50
N ASN A 120 -4.93 14.19 20.21
CA ASN A 120 -4.95 13.23 19.10
C ASN A 120 -5.97 12.09 19.25
N PHE A 121 -6.70 12.03 20.38
CA PHE A 121 -7.79 11.08 20.60
C PHE A 121 -9.18 11.67 20.38
N ASN A 122 -9.30 12.97 20.12
CA ASN A 122 -10.58 13.65 19.94
C ASN A 122 -11.33 13.16 18.70
N ASP A 123 -10.61 12.79 17.64
CA ASP A 123 -11.14 12.26 16.38
C ASP A 123 -11.20 10.72 16.37
N ILE A 124 -10.77 10.07 17.45
CA ILE A 124 -10.88 8.61 17.60
C ILE A 124 -12.17 8.32 18.37
N GLY A 125 -13.06 7.51 17.80
CA GLY A 125 -14.27 7.04 18.49
C GLY A 125 -13.98 6.15 19.71
N PRO A 126 -14.98 5.45 20.25
CA PRO A 126 -14.78 4.54 21.40
C PRO A 126 -13.75 3.43 21.15
N HIS A 127 -13.59 3.02 19.90
CA HIS A 127 -12.57 2.06 19.47
C HIS A 127 -11.93 2.55 18.17
N GLY A 128 -10.61 2.55 18.10
CA GLY A 128 -9.92 2.99 16.89
C GLY A 128 -8.41 3.08 17.07
N THR A 129 -7.71 3.38 15.97
CA THR A 129 -6.27 3.57 15.96
C THR A 129 -5.92 4.63 14.93
N LYS A 130 -5.07 5.58 15.33
CA LYS A 130 -4.50 6.64 14.50
C LYS A 130 -2.99 6.45 14.50
N ILE A 131 -2.39 6.47 13.32
CA ILE A 131 -0.95 6.31 13.13
C ILE A 131 -0.46 7.58 12.43
N ILE A 132 0.57 8.18 12.99
CA ILE A 132 1.20 9.36 12.42
C ILE A 132 2.65 8.99 12.15
N VAL A 133 3.02 8.98 10.87
CA VAL A 133 4.39 8.79 10.42
C VAL A 133 4.99 10.17 10.20
N PHE A 134 6.19 10.39 10.71
CA PHE A 134 6.88 11.67 10.66
C PHE A 134 8.36 11.44 10.35
N ASN A 135 9.07 12.52 10.04
CA ASN A 135 10.43 12.47 9.49
C ASN A 135 10.46 11.54 8.28
N LEU A 136 9.58 11.84 7.31
CA LEU A 136 9.46 11.05 6.08
C LEU A 136 10.82 11.01 5.36
N SER A 137 11.12 9.87 4.74
CA SER A 137 12.39 9.66 4.05
C SER A 137 12.59 10.74 2.97
N HIS A 138 13.80 11.30 2.91
CA HIS A 138 14.24 12.19 1.85
C HIS A 138 15.02 11.39 0.80
N ASP A 139 15.08 11.91 -0.43
CA ASP A 139 15.87 11.29 -1.49
C ASP A 139 17.38 11.29 -1.14
N ALA A 140 18.14 10.45 -1.83
CA ALA A 140 19.57 10.27 -1.57
C ALA A 140 20.44 11.50 -1.95
N LYS A 141 19.86 12.60 -2.43
CA LYS A 141 20.59 13.79 -2.91
C LYS A 141 20.39 15.02 -2.05
N GLY A 142 19.50 14.98 -1.05
CA GLY A 142 19.32 16.09 -0.11
C GLY A 142 18.65 17.32 -0.73
N ASP A 143 18.03 17.17 -1.90
CA ASP A 143 17.11 18.17 -2.45
C ASP A 143 15.70 17.92 -1.89
N LEU A 144 14.94 19.00 -1.71
CA LEU A 144 13.65 19.04 -0.99
C LEU A 144 12.48 18.34 -1.70
N ASP A 145 12.74 17.48 -2.68
CA ASP A 145 11.71 16.72 -3.38
C ASP A 145 11.50 15.38 -2.67
N LEU A 146 10.53 15.38 -1.75
CA LEU A 146 9.99 14.18 -1.11
C LEU A 146 9.66 13.11 -2.18
N ASP A 147 9.95 11.83 -1.91
CA ASP A 147 9.43 10.70 -2.71
C ASP A 147 7.88 10.74 -2.83
N LEU A 148 7.24 11.48 -1.93
CA LEU A 148 5.80 11.75 -1.91
C LEU A 148 5.51 13.24 -2.11
N ASP A 149 4.83 13.56 -3.19
CA ASP A 149 4.35 14.89 -3.50
C ASP A 149 2.94 15.10 -2.93
N PHE A 150 2.83 16.03 -2.00
CA PHE A 150 1.58 16.44 -1.36
C PHE A 150 1.03 17.77 -1.90
N ASN A 151 1.73 18.44 -2.81
CA ASN A 151 1.45 19.82 -3.18
C ASN A 151 0.78 19.92 -4.56
N THR A 152 1.17 19.09 -5.52
CA THR A 152 0.65 19.18 -6.90
C THR A 152 -0.84 18.88 -6.99
N ASP A 153 -1.36 18.00 -6.12
CA ASP A 153 -2.77 17.62 -6.11
C ASP A 153 -3.32 17.64 -4.69
N THR A 154 -4.25 18.54 -4.40
CA THR A 154 -4.82 18.68 -3.06
C THR A 154 -5.68 17.50 -2.63
N LYS A 155 -6.03 16.60 -3.55
CA LYS A 155 -6.89 15.44 -3.33
C LYS A 155 -6.14 14.11 -3.40
N ASP A 156 -4.89 14.11 -3.86
CA ASP A 156 -4.06 12.91 -3.96
C ASP A 156 -2.69 13.06 -3.27
N ILE A 157 -1.97 11.95 -3.14
CA ILE A 157 -0.55 11.89 -2.78
C ILE A 157 0.15 11.28 -3.98
N ARG A 158 1.08 12.03 -4.56
CA ARG A 158 1.79 11.63 -5.78
C ARG A 158 3.22 11.20 -5.48
N ILE A 159 3.91 10.68 -6.49
CA ILE A 159 5.36 10.45 -6.41
C ILE A 159 6.06 11.46 -7.31
N SER A 160 7.05 12.17 -6.76
CA SER A 160 7.86 13.16 -7.49
C SER A 160 8.73 12.45 -8.54
N ALA A 161 8.76 13.00 -9.75
CA ALA A 161 9.45 12.37 -10.88
C ALA A 161 10.88 12.94 -11.04
N SER A 162 11.81 12.57 -10.16
CA SER A 162 13.23 12.89 -10.36
C SER A 162 13.92 11.84 -11.27
N THR A 163 13.39 11.60 -12.48
CA THR A 163 14.13 10.92 -13.55
C THR A 163 14.15 11.78 -14.81
N LYS A 164 15.24 12.53 -14.98
CA LYS A 164 15.57 13.27 -16.20
C LYS A 164 15.65 12.30 -17.39
N HIS A 165 14.62 12.29 -18.22
CA HIS A 165 14.79 12.05 -19.65
C HIS A 165 14.42 13.33 -20.38
N ALA A 166 15.35 13.79 -21.22
CA ALA A 166 15.44 15.10 -21.85
C ALA A 166 14.09 15.72 -22.27
N GLU A 167 13.83 16.90 -21.73
CA GLU A 167 12.86 17.84 -22.27
C GLU A 167 13.34 18.33 -23.64
N ASN A 168 12.51 18.15 -24.66
CA ASN A 168 12.56 19.01 -25.84
C ASN A 168 11.33 19.91 -25.81
N ASN A 169 11.62 21.22 -25.86
CA ASN A 169 10.69 22.33 -25.76
C ASN A 169 9.46 22.18 -26.67
N ALA A 170 8.29 22.05 -26.05
CA ALA A 170 7.01 22.28 -26.70
C ALA A 170 6.04 22.83 -25.65
N VAL A 171 5.69 24.13 -25.78
CA VAL A 171 4.81 24.88 -24.88
C VAL A 171 3.36 24.43 -25.09
N TRP A 172 2.91 23.39 -24.38
CA TRP A 172 1.61 22.75 -24.63
C TRP A 172 0.68 22.87 -23.42
N ASP A 173 -0.60 23.13 -23.73
CA ASP A 173 -1.71 23.44 -22.82
C ASP A 173 -1.84 22.43 -21.66
N GLN A 174 -1.75 22.95 -20.44
CA GLN A 174 -1.57 22.22 -19.17
C GLN A 174 -2.84 21.52 -18.67
N ASN A 175 -3.93 21.56 -19.43
CA ASN A 175 -5.23 21.00 -19.04
C ASN A 175 -5.52 19.60 -19.59
N HIS A 176 -4.58 18.96 -20.30
CA HIS A 176 -4.82 17.65 -20.91
C HIS A 176 -3.82 16.58 -20.48
N VAL A 177 -4.35 15.61 -19.73
CA VAL A 177 -3.70 14.58 -18.90
C VAL A 177 -2.77 13.61 -19.66
N VAL A 178 -2.75 13.61 -20.99
CA VAL A 178 -2.26 12.48 -21.80
C VAL A 178 -0.73 12.43 -21.98
N TYR A 179 0.00 13.53 -21.86
CA TYR A 179 1.42 13.56 -22.25
C TYR A 179 2.46 13.25 -21.15
N GLN A 180 2.04 12.91 -19.93
CA GLN A 180 2.96 12.89 -18.76
C GLN A 180 3.62 11.53 -18.39
N TYR A 181 3.55 10.48 -19.23
CA TYR A 181 3.80 9.11 -18.74
C TYR A 181 4.85 8.29 -19.51
N ARG A 182 6.12 8.48 -19.13
CA ARG A 182 7.19 7.46 -19.21
C ARG A 182 7.71 7.20 -17.79
N THR A 183 7.99 5.93 -17.51
CA THR A 183 8.54 5.33 -16.27
C THR A 183 7.66 5.38 -15.00
N SER A 184 7.43 4.19 -14.43
CA SER A 184 6.98 3.98 -13.04
C SER A 184 7.86 2.94 -12.36
N LEU A 185 8.25 3.27 -11.14
CA LEU A 185 9.06 2.64 -10.07
C LEU A 185 9.37 1.13 -9.98
N ARG A 186 9.04 0.25 -10.93
CA ARG A 186 9.30 -1.20 -10.79
C ARG A 186 10.52 -1.71 -11.58
N ALA A 187 11.39 -0.79 -11.98
CA ALA A 187 12.47 -0.99 -12.93
C ALA A 187 13.79 -0.31 -12.51
N SER A 188 14.07 -0.10 -11.22
CA SER A 188 15.39 0.42 -10.78
C SER A 188 16.24 -0.56 -9.98
N VAL A 189 15.97 -1.87 -10.12
CA VAL A 189 16.96 -2.92 -9.73
C VAL A 189 17.18 -3.97 -10.84
N THR A 190 16.53 -3.87 -12.00
CA THR A 190 16.74 -4.84 -13.11
C THR A 190 16.81 -4.22 -14.51
N HIS A 191 17.12 -2.93 -14.66
CA HIS A 191 17.26 -2.28 -15.98
C HIS A 191 18.69 -2.02 -16.45
N THR A 192 19.69 -2.72 -15.90
CA THR A 192 21.06 -2.65 -16.44
C THR A 192 21.28 -3.58 -17.63
N ILE A 193 20.28 -4.35 -18.07
CA ILE A 193 20.43 -5.21 -19.24
C ILE A 193 19.17 -5.04 -20.09
N ILE A 194 19.36 -4.89 -21.40
CA ILE A 194 18.33 -4.82 -22.45
C ILE A 194 17.72 -3.43 -22.67
N SER A 195 18.56 -2.46 -23.01
CA SER A 195 18.14 -1.33 -23.86
C SER A 195 18.98 -1.33 -25.14
N ALA A 196 18.48 -2.01 -26.16
CA ALA A 196 18.87 -1.78 -27.54
C ALA A 196 17.66 -2.09 -28.42
N VAL A 197 17.48 -1.29 -29.47
CA VAL A 197 16.51 -1.46 -30.59
C VAL A 197 15.07 -1.02 -30.26
N THR A 198 14.34 -0.18 -30.98
CA THR A 198 14.57 1.08 -31.75
C THR A 198 13.16 1.66 -32.02
N PHE A 199 13.09 2.97 -32.25
CA PHE A 199 11.94 3.78 -32.69
C PHE A 199 11.11 3.20 -33.87
N SER A 200 9.79 3.49 -33.91
CA SER A 200 9.18 4.29 -34.99
C SER A 200 7.77 4.80 -34.61
N LYS A 201 7.38 5.92 -35.24
CA LYS A 201 6.21 6.78 -35.03
C LYS A 201 4.97 6.30 -35.80
N GLU A 202 3.76 6.50 -35.25
CA GLU A 202 2.68 7.34 -35.81
C GLU A 202 1.47 7.38 -34.85
N ILE A 203 0.78 8.52 -34.79
CA ILE A 203 -0.25 8.89 -33.81
C ILE A 203 -1.63 8.81 -34.48
N HIS A 204 -2.64 8.25 -33.80
CA HIS A 204 -4.04 8.62 -34.01
C HIS A 204 -4.83 8.67 -32.69
N PHE A 205 -5.63 9.72 -32.57
CA PHE A 205 -6.49 10.16 -31.44
C PHE A 205 -7.68 9.22 -31.17
N CYS A 206 -8.04 8.96 -29.89
CA CYS A 206 -9.33 9.35 -29.25
C CYS A 206 -9.53 8.72 -27.84
N LYS A 207 -9.93 9.58 -26.89
CA LYS A 207 -10.73 9.41 -25.65
C LYS A 207 -10.72 8.13 -24.79
N SER A 208 -10.56 8.39 -23.48
CA SER A 208 -11.34 7.83 -22.35
C SER A 208 -10.67 6.75 -21.46
N SER A 209 -11.33 6.41 -20.37
CA SER A 209 -10.86 6.62 -18.99
C SER A 209 -10.03 5.50 -18.33
N VAL A 210 -9.29 4.69 -19.10
CA VAL A 210 -8.59 3.51 -18.55
C VAL A 210 -7.10 3.42 -18.93
N TYR A 211 -6.57 4.36 -19.73
CA TYR A 211 -5.12 4.48 -20.02
C TYR A 211 -4.25 4.75 -18.76
N MET A 212 -4.85 5.07 -17.61
CA MET A 212 -4.15 5.61 -16.44
C MET A 212 -3.73 4.59 -15.37
N PHE A 213 -3.91 3.28 -15.61
CA PHE A 213 -3.64 2.26 -14.58
C PHE A 213 -2.20 1.73 -14.54
N LEU A 214 -1.41 1.91 -15.60
CA LEU A 214 -0.08 1.29 -15.70
C LEU A 214 1.08 2.07 -15.08
N ASN A 215 0.86 3.28 -14.55
CA ASN A 215 1.90 4.07 -13.87
C ASN A 215 1.32 4.71 -12.60
N CYS A 216 1.30 3.98 -11.48
CA CYS A 216 0.76 4.47 -10.18
C CYS A 216 1.63 5.60 -9.59
N ARG A 217 1.56 6.80 -10.18
CA ARG A 217 2.01 8.05 -9.56
C ARG A 217 0.91 8.68 -8.69
N PHE A 218 -0.29 8.12 -8.70
CA PHE A 218 -1.47 8.57 -7.99
C PHE A 218 -1.85 7.52 -6.96
N LEU A 219 -1.79 7.88 -5.67
CA LEU A 219 -2.16 6.95 -4.61
C LEU A 219 -3.65 6.61 -4.67
N GLN A 220 -4.50 7.58 -5.01
CA GLN A 220 -5.95 7.40 -5.15
C GLN A 220 -6.28 6.27 -6.14
N ALA A 221 -5.64 6.27 -7.31
CA ALA A 221 -5.83 5.25 -8.33
C ALA A 221 -5.40 3.86 -7.84
N TYR A 222 -4.23 3.74 -7.21
CA TYR A 222 -3.75 2.47 -6.64
C TYR A 222 -4.70 1.93 -5.56
N VAL A 223 -5.16 2.82 -4.67
CA VAL A 223 -6.07 2.49 -3.57
C VAL A 223 -7.43 2.02 -4.09
N SER A 224 -7.92 2.58 -5.20
CA SER A 224 -9.22 2.25 -5.77
C SER A 224 -9.36 0.76 -6.16
N ILE A 225 -8.27 0.15 -6.65
CA ILE A 225 -8.20 -1.26 -7.08
C ILE A 225 -7.54 -2.18 -6.05
N LEU A 226 -7.08 -1.62 -4.93
CA LEU A 226 -6.24 -2.31 -3.95
C LEU A 226 -6.86 -3.58 -3.39
N TYR A 227 -8.19 -3.59 -3.33
CA TYR A 227 -8.96 -4.68 -2.79
C TYR A 227 -10.01 -5.19 -3.78
N MET A 228 -10.04 -6.50 -4.05
CA MET A 228 -11.08 -7.14 -4.87
C MET A 228 -12.45 -7.18 -4.17
N GLY A 229 -12.47 -7.14 -2.84
CA GLY A 229 -13.70 -6.95 -2.06
C GLY A 229 -13.38 -6.26 -0.74
N LEU A 230 -14.29 -5.40 -0.27
CA LEU A 230 -14.21 -4.73 1.03
C LEU A 230 -15.49 -4.99 1.82
N PRO A 231 -15.43 -5.04 3.17
CA PRO A 231 -16.62 -5.08 4.00
C PRO A 231 -17.57 -3.90 3.72
N VAL A 232 -18.87 -4.11 3.88
CA VAL A 232 -19.94 -3.13 3.54
C VAL A 232 -19.73 -1.75 4.14
N HIS A 233 -19.18 -1.67 5.36
CA HIS A 233 -18.97 -0.41 6.08
C HIS A 233 -17.51 0.07 6.06
N PHE A 234 -16.68 -0.51 5.19
CA PHE A 234 -15.29 -0.11 5.05
C PHE A 234 -15.16 0.93 3.93
N ARG A 235 -14.59 2.08 4.27
CA ARG A 235 -14.33 3.18 3.33
C ARG A 235 -12.88 3.62 3.45
N ILE A 236 -12.32 4.09 2.34
CA ILE A 236 -10.99 4.67 2.30
C ILE A 236 -11.15 6.15 1.96
N ILE A 237 -10.62 7.01 2.82
CA ILE A 237 -10.65 8.46 2.63
C ILE A 237 -9.21 8.89 2.42
N LEU A 238 -8.95 9.54 1.29
CA LEU A 238 -7.65 10.13 0.97
C LEU A 238 -7.82 11.65 0.94
N ARG A 239 -7.06 12.35 1.77
CA ARG A 239 -7.08 13.82 1.87
C ARG A 239 -8.48 14.43 2.03
N GLY A 240 -9.34 13.75 2.79
CA GLY A 240 -10.71 14.19 3.06
C GLY A 240 -11.75 13.73 2.03
N GLU A 241 -11.35 13.15 0.91
CA GLU A 241 -12.26 12.64 -0.11
C GLU A 241 -12.37 11.12 -0.09
N GLU A 242 -13.60 10.61 -0.19
CA GLU A 242 -13.84 9.18 -0.28
C GLU A 242 -13.32 8.64 -1.62
N VAL A 243 -12.44 7.65 -1.57
CA VAL A 243 -11.89 7.00 -2.76
C VAL A 243 -12.95 6.09 -3.35
N LYS A 244 -13.42 6.41 -4.57
CA LYS A 244 -14.33 5.54 -5.31
C LYS A 244 -13.61 4.24 -5.63
N ARG A 245 -14.13 3.15 -5.07
CA ARG A 245 -13.64 1.80 -5.29
C ARG A 245 -13.88 1.38 -6.75
N CYS A 246 -12.87 0.74 -7.34
CA CYS A 246 -12.93 0.12 -8.66
C CYS A 246 -12.78 -1.39 -8.50
N ASN A 247 -13.84 -2.14 -8.80
CA ASN A 247 -13.78 -3.60 -8.81
C ASN A 247 -13.49 -4.08 -10.24
N LEU A 248 -12.22 -4.37 -10.51
CA LEU A 248 -11.79 -4.74 -11.87
C LEU A 248 -12.63 -5.86 -12.47
N VAL A 249 -13.04 -6.88 -11.69
CA VAL A 249 -13.86 -7.99 -12.21
C VAL A 249 -15.18 -7.50 -12.81
N THR A 250 -15.83 -6.51 -12.19
CA THR A 250 -17.11 -5.98 -12.67
C THR A 250 -16.96 -4.88 -13.71
N GLU A 251 -15.79 -4.26 -13.81
CA GLU A 251 -15.49 -3.25 -14.83
C GLU A 251 -15.15 -3.87 -16.20
N LEU A 252 -14.73 -5.15 -16.23
CA LEU A 252 -14.45 -5.85 -17.48
C LEU A 252 -15.71 -6.03 -18.33
N LYS A 253 -15.63 -5.64 -19.60
CA LYS A 253 -16.62 -5.91 -20.64
C LYS A 253 -16.32 -7.21 -21.35
N HIS A 254 -17.39 -7.81 -21.88
CA HIS A 254 -17.34 -9.10 -22.58
C HIS A 254 -16.60 -10.16 -21.75
N SER A 255 -16.86 -10.15 -20.44
CA SER A 255 -16.10 -10.94 -19.48
C SER A 255 -16.34 -12.44 -19.69
N GLN A 256 -15.27 -13.23 -19.75
CA GLN A 256 -15.33 -14.68 -19.70
C GLN A 256 -14.67 -15.20 -18.43
N HIS A 257 -15.23 -16.26 -17.89
CA HIS A 257 -14.77 -16.89 -16.65
C HIS A 257 -14.13 -18.23 -17.01
N ILE A 258 -12.82 -18.32 -16.88
CA ILE A 258 -12.06 -19.54 -17.15
C ILE A 258 -11.65 -20.17 -15.82
N ARG A 259 -11.86 -21.48 -15.69
CA ARG A 259 -11.40 -22.22 -14.51
C ARG A 259 -9.99 -22.76 -14.75
N TYR A 260 -9.07 -22.37 -13.89
CA TYR A 260 -7.74 -22.93 -13.78
C TYR A 260 -7.73 -23.98 -12.68
N ARG A 261 -7.27 -25.19 -12.97
CA ARG A 261 -7.07 -26.23 -11.95
C ARG A 261 -5.57 -26.48 -11.79
N CYS A 262 -5.04 -26.17 -10.61
CA CYS A 262 -3.64 -26.46 -10.30
C CYS A 262 -3.46 -27.97 -10.09
N SER A 263 -2.54 -28.58 -10.83
CA SER A 263 -2.26 -30.02 -10.75
C SER A 263 -1.78 -30.47 -9.36
N ALA A 264 -1.00 -29.63 -8.67
CA ALA A 264 -0.40 -29.97 -7.37
C ALA A 264 -1.38 -29.91 -6.19
N THR A 265 -2.39 -29.03 -6.26
CA THR A 265 -3.30 -28.79 -5.13
C THR A 265 -4.74 -29.23 -5.40
N GLU A 266 -5.04 -29.62 -6.64
CA GLU A 266 -6.39 -29.89 -7.16
C GLU A 266 -7.38 -28.74 -6.92
N ARG A 267 -6.88 -27.55 -6.57
CA ARG A 267 -7.71 -26.37 -6.37
C ARG A 267 -8.06 -25.76 -7.71
N GLU A 268 -9.32 -25.37 -7.81
CA GLU A 268 -9.81 -24.57 -8.91
C GLU A 268 -9.81 -23.09 -8.51
N ASP A 269 -9.07 -22.28 -9.27
CA ASP A 269 -9.13 -20.83 -9.20
C ASP A 269 -9.83 -20.31 -10.47
N GLU A 270 -10.58 -19.23 -10.31
CA GLU A 270 -11.22 -18.56 -11.43
C GLU A 270 -10.32 -17.45 -11.98
N VAL A 271 -10.20 -17.41 -13.30
CA VAL A 271 -9.59 -16.31 -14.05
C VAL A 271 -10.68 -15.62 -14.85
N VAL A 272 -10.90 -14.35 -14.54
CA VAL A 272 -11.85 -13.51 -15.28
C VAL A 272 -11.09 -12.72 -16.32
N LEU A 273 -11.39 -12.94 -17.59
CA LEU A 273 -10.82 -12.22 -18.72
C LEU A 273 -11.85 -11.26 -19.29
N GLY A 274 -11.42 -10.11 -19.80
CA GLY A 274 -12.27 -9.23 -20.57
C GLY A 274 -11.50 -8.03 -21.08
N PHE A 275 -12.25 -7.03 -21.54
CA PHE A 275 -11.69 -5.76 -22.00
C PHE A 275 -12.11 -4.67 -21.04
N LEU A 276 -11.26 -3.69 -20.78
CA LEU A 276 -11.71 -2.49 -20.08
C LEU A 276 -12.23 -1.48 -21.12
N ASP A 277 -13.28 -0.72 -20.76
CA ASP A 277 -13.76 0.37 -21.63
C ASP A 277 -12.64 1.37 -21.88
N ASP A 278 -12.50 1.83 -23.12
CA ASP A 278 -11.45 2.77 -23.51
C ASP A 278 -10.03 2.28 -23.16
N ALA A 279 -9.88 0.95 -23.06
CA ALA A 279 -8.62 0.28 -22.86
C ALA A 279 -7.71 0.56 -24.06
N PRO A 280 -6.41 0.71 -23.75
CA PRO A 280 -5.41 0.84 -24.78
C PRO A 280 -5.55 -0.21 -25.85
N ASP A 281 -5.08 0.02 -27.06
CA ASP A 281 -4.38 -1.09 -27.69
C ASP A 281 -3.12 -1.34 -26.83
N PHE A 282 -3.24 -2.22 -25.83
CA PHE A 282 -2.07 -2.69 -25.11
C PHE A 282 -1.28 -3.55 -26.09
N ASP A 283 0.03 -3.31 -26.20
CA ASP A 283 0.89 -4.18 -27.00
C ASP A 283 0.91 -5.63 -26.49
N THR A 284 0.43 -5.87 -25.26
CA THR A 284 0.44 -7.16 -24.54
C THR A 284 -0.73 -7.26 -23.56
N ASP A 285 -1.29 -8.46 -23.42
CA ASP A 285 -2.34 -8.76 -22.44
C ASP A 285 -1.81 -8.62 -21.01
N ARG A 286 -2.68 -8.17 -20.09
CA ARG A 286 -2.29 -7.73 -18.74
C ARG A 286 -3.08 -8.44 -17.66
N PHE A 287 -2.41 -8.90 -16.62
CA PHE A 287 -3.01 -9.67 -15.54
C PHE A 287 -2.86 -8.99 -14.17
N CYS A 288 -3.96 -8.94 -13.42
CA CYS A 288 -4.01 -8.47 -12.04
C CYS A 288 -4.20 -9.64 -11.08
N PHE A 289 -3.22 -9.87 -10.22
CA PHE A 289 -3.23 -10.95 -9.23
C PHE A 289 -3.62 -10.41 -7.87
N TYR A 290 -4.59 -11.06 -7.24
CA TYR A 290 -5.01 -10.82 -5.87
C TYR A 290 -4.65 -12.00 -4.97
N TYR A 291 -4.56 -11.75 -3.67
CA TYR A 291 -4.41 -12.76 -2.64
C TYR A 291 -5.24 -12.35 -1.43
N LYS A 292 -6.24 -13.15 -1.04
CA LYS A 292 -7.18 -12.84 0.05
C LYS A 292 -7.75 -11.42 -0.06
N GLN A 293 -8.36 -11.14 -1.21
CA GLN A 293 -8.91 -9.83 -1.59
C GLN A 293 -7.88 -8.70 -1.73
N ARG A 294 -6.58 -8.88 -1.50
CA ARG A 294 -5.56 -7.82 -1.63
C ARG A 294 -4.78 -7.98 -2.93
N LEU A 295 -4.73 -6.93 -3.73
CA LEU A 295 -3.90 -6.85 -4.94
C LEU A 295 -2.44 -7.16 -4.60
N ILE A 296 -1.76 -8.02 -5.35
CA ILE A 296 -0.33 -8.32 -5.18
C ILE A 296 0.44 -7.79 -6.38
N LEU A 297 0.00 -8.13 -7.59
CA LEU A 297 0.62 -7.74 -8.85
C LEU A 297 -0.42 -7.06 -9.74
N PRO A 298 -0.32 -5.75 -10.02
CA PRO A 298 -1.20 -5.08 -10.96
C PRO A 298 -0.62 -5.11 -12.38
N PHE A 299 -1.48 -5.43 -13.36
CA PHE A 299 -1.22 -5.33 -14.81
C PHE A 299 0.12 -5.90 -15.28
N VAL A 300 0.49 -7.08 -14.79
CA VAL A 300 1.68 -7.79 -15.24
C VAL A 300 1.44 -8.32 -16.65
N PRO A 301 2.38 -8.11 -17.60
CA PRO A 301 2.22 -8.65 -18.94
C PRO A 301 2.32 -10.17 -18.93
N ALA A 302 1.51 -10.84 -19.75
CA ALA A 302 1.82 -12.20 -20.16
C ALA A 302 2.99 -12.14 -21.16
N TYR A 303 4.19 -12.51 -20.71
CA TYR A 303 5.36 -12.60 -21.59
C TYR A 303 5.22 -13.79 -22.55
N GLY A 304 5.67 -13.63 -23.79
CA GLY A 304 5.76 -14.74 -24.75
C GLY A 304 4.76 -14.74 -25.91
N PHE A 305 3.95 -13.69 -26.06
CA PHE A 305 3.14 -13.51 -27.26
C PHE A 305 3.98 -13.02 -28.44
N SER A 306 4.03 -13.83 -29.51
CA SER A 306 4.54 -13.43 -30.83
C SER A 306 3.41 -13.03 -31.81
N GLY A 307 2.16 -13.00 -31.33
CA GLY A 307 0.97 -12.58 -32.08
C GLY A 307 0.51 -11.16 -31.74
N ARG A 308 -0.42 -10.63 -32.54
CA ARG A 308 -1.08 -9.33 -32.30
C ARG A 308 -1.87 -9.43 -30.99
N SER A 309 -1.46 -8.70 -29.95
CA SER A 309 -2.19 -8.65 -28.67
C SER A 309 -3.61 -8.15 -28.90
N ARG A 310 -4.55 -8.69 -28.13
CA ARG A 310 -5.96 -8.28 -28.16
C ARG A 310 -6.28 -7.30 -27.05
N SER A 311 -5.29 -6.84 -26.28
CA SER A 311 -5.48 -5.91 -25.16
C SER A 311 -6.33 -6.49 -24.02
N ILE A 312 -6.22 -7.80 -23.78
CA ILE A 312 -7.03 -8.49 -22.77
C ILE A 312 -6.53 -8.10 -21.36
N VAL A 313 -7.48 -7.91 -20.45
CA VAL A 313 -7.21 -7.78 -19.02
C VAL A 313 -7.75 -8.99 -18.28
N GLY A 314 -6.85 -9.69 -17.61
CA GLY A 314 -7.17 -10.81 -16.73
C GLY A 314 -7.12 -10.44 -15.25
N VAL A 315 -8.06 -10.94 -14.47
CA VAL A 315 -8.10 -10.77 -13.02
C VAL A 315 -8.22 -12.15 -12.37
N LEU A 316 -7.36 -12.44 -11.39
CA LEU A 316 -7.33 -13.74 -10.72
C LEU A 316 -6.91 -13.64 -9.25
N GLN A 317 -7.32 -14.63 -8.45
CA GLN A 317 -6.99 -14.72 -7.03
C GLN A 317 -6.44 -16.10 -6.63
N PRO A 318 -5.19 -16.43 -6.99
CA PRO A 318 -4.59 -17.73 -6.69
C PRO A 318 -4.18 -17.85 -5.21
N ASN A 319 -5.13 -18.18 -4.34
CA ASN A 319 -4.89 -18.22 -2.88
C ASN A 319 -3.99 -19.39 -2.43
N HIS A 320 -3.73 -20.35 -3.31
CA HIS A 320 -2.78 -21.44 -3.08
C HIS A 320 -1.33 -20.96 -3.12
N LEU A 321 -1.05 -19.86 -3.84
CA LEU A 321 0.28 -19.26 -3.90
C LEU A 321 0.60 -18.46 -2.64
N LYS A 322 1.89 -18.36 -2.31
CA LYS A 322 2.38 -17.61 -1.16
C LYS A 322 2.97 -16.27 -1.61
N PRO A 323 2.44 -15.13 -1.15
CA PRO A 323 3.06 -13.84 -1.41
C PRO A 323 4.48 -13.75 -0.85
N ALA A 324 5.33 -12.99 -1.53
CA ALA A 324 6.63 -12.57 -1.04
C ALA A 324 6.51 -11.69 0.22
N ARG A 325 7.63 -11.47 0.92
CA ARG A 325 7.65 -10.75 2.20
C ARG A 325 7.04 -9.34 2.13
N ASN A 326 7.27 -8.63 1.03
CA ASN A 326 6.75 -7.28 0.76
C ASN A 326 5.31 -7.27 0.21
N LYS A 327 4.75 -8.44 -0.13
CA LYS A 327 3.44 -8.61 -0.79
C LYS A 327 3.31 -7.82 -2.09
N GLN A 328 4.41 -7.70 -2.84
CA GLN A 328 4.45 -7.12 -4.18
C GLN A 328 4.81 -8.17 -5.24
N ASP A 329 4.91 -9.43 -4.84
CA ASP A 329 5.20 -10.56 -5.70
C ASP A 329 4.73 -11.86 -5.02
N PHE A 330 4.81 -12.98 -5.72
CA PHE A 330 4.71 -14.32 -5.17
C PHE A 330 6.09 -14.95 -5.00
N GLN A 331 6.21 -15.87 -4.06
CA GLN A 331 7.41 -16.69 -3.94
C GLN A 331 7.48 -17.64 -5.13
N TRP A 332 8.68 -17.84 -5.66
CA TRP A 332 8.89 -18.82 -6.72
C TRP A 332 8.46 -20.22 -6.26
N SER A 333 7.65 -20.88 -7.09
CA SER A 333 7.19 -22.25 -6.86
C SER A 333 6.80 -22.90 -8.20
N SER A 334 6.71 -24.23 -8.23
CA SER A 334 6.26 -24.96 -9.43
C SER A 334 4.83 -24.60 -9.82
N GLU A 335 3.96 -24.34 -8.85
CA GLU A 335 2.56 -23.92 -9.05
C GLU A 335 2.47 -22.52 -9.68
N LEU A 336 3.38 -21.60 -9.30
CA LEU A 336 3.46 -20.28 -9.95
C LEU A 336 3.90 -20.41 -11.41
N ALA A 337 4.89 -21.27 -11.69
CA ALA A 337 5.36 -21.52 -13.05
C ALA A 337 4.28 -22.19 -13.92
N GLU A 338 3.54 -23.15 -13.37
CA GLU A 338 2.38 -23.79 -14.00
C GLU A 338 1.30 -22.76 -14.35
N LEU A 339 0.92 -21.90 -13.39
CA LEU A 339 -0.05 -20.84 -13.62
C LEU A 339 0.42 -19.85 -14.69
N GLN A 340 1.69 -19.43 -14.66
CA GLN A 340 2.24 -18.53 -15.68
C GLN A 340 2.16 -19.14 -17.07
N LYS A 341 2.51 -20.43 -17.21
CA LYS A 341 2.39 -21.15 -18.47
C LYS A 341 0.92 -21.22 -18.95
N PHE A 342 -0.01 -21.54 -18.06
CA PHE A 342 -1.44 -21.55 -18.38
C PHE A 342 -1.95 -20.19 -18.86
N LEU A 343 -1.57 -19.10 -18.19
CA LEU A 343 -1.97 -17.74 -18.60
C LEU A 343 -1.38 -17.36 -19.97
N MET A 344 -0.17 -17.83 -20.29
CA MET A 344 0.43 -17.63 -21.61
C MET A 344 -0.33 -18.37 -22.71
N GLU A 345 -0.79 -19.60 -22.44
CA GLU A 345 -1.56 -20.40 -23.41
C GLU A 345 -2.97 -19.82 -23.62
N MET A 346 -3.65 -19.38 -22.56
CA MET A 346 -5.01 -18.84 -22.66
C MET A 346 -5.13 -17.59 -23.54
N GLY A 347 -4.17 -16.67 -23.50
CA GLY A 347 -4.22 -15.45 -24.33
C GLY A 347 -4.22 -15.76 -25.83
N ALA A 348 -3.82 -16.97 -26.24
CA ALA A 348 -3.79 -17.37 -27.64
C ALA A 348 -5.17 -17.84 -28.13
N GLU A 349 -6.00 -18.35 -27.22
CA GLU A 349 -7.30 -18.94 -27.51
C GLU A 349 -8.46 -17.93 -27.40
N PHE A 350 -8.35 -16.93 -26.52
CA PHE A 350 -9.33 -15.86 -26.34
C PHE A 350 -9.26 -14.82 -27.45
#